data_AF-A0A2T6DHN3-F1
#
_entry.id   AF-A0A2T6DHN3-F1
#
_cell.length_a   1.000
_cell.length_b   1.000
_cell.length_c   1.000
_cell.angle_alpha   90.00
_cell.angle_beta   90.00
_cell.angle_gamma   90.00
#
_symmetry.space_group_name_H-M   'P 1'
#
loop_
_entity.id
_entity.type
_entity.pdbx_description
1 polymer ?
#
loop_
_entity_poly.entity_id
_entity_poly.type
_entity_poly.pdbx_seq_one_letter_code
_entity_poly.pdbx_strand_id
1 'polypeptide(L)'
;METTKRSFAQRVVLSLLPKSWSSSIEAESRQWIAHCNNNGCDRSISVWEMGGVRWKAAGNPSVKVLCPKCRQVTWHTLIHEKQNGVGGQ
;
A
#
# COMPACT_ATOMS: atom_id res chain seq x y z
N MET A 1 13.55 -8.82 15.41
CA MET A 1 13.03 -9.58 14.25
C MET A 1 11.53 -9.31 14.18
N GLU A 2 11.13 -8.23 13.52
CA GLU A 2 9.72 -7.84 13.42
C GLU A 2 9.06 -8.74 12.37
N THR A 3 8.33 -9.75 12.83
CA THR A 3 7.52 -10.61 11.97
C THR A 3 6.40 -9.78 11.34
N THR A 4 6.60 -9.33 10.10
CA THR A 4 5.56 -8.76 9.25
C THR A 4 4.44 -9.79 9.11
N LYS A 5 3.41 -9.71 9.96
CA LYS A 5 2.21 -10.54 9.82
C LYS A 5 1.54 -10.14 8.52
N ARG A 6 1.66 -10.98 7.49
CA ARG A 6 0.87 -10.88 6.25
C ARG A 6 -0.60 -10.77 6.64
N SER A 7 -1.21 -9.66 6.26
CA SER A 7 -2.62 -9.37 6.49
C SER A 7 -3.51 -10.40 5.81
N PHE A 8 -4.73 -10.56 6.32
CA PHE A 8 -5.70 -11.53 5.83
C PHE A 8 -5.99 -11.35 4.33
N ALA A 9 -6.12 -10.10 3.86
CA ALA A 9 -6.31 -9.79 2.45
C ALA A 9 -5.13 -10.27 1.57
N GLN A 10 -3.89 -10.09 2.05
CA GLN A 10 -2.69 -10.59 1.38
C GLN A 10 -2.72 -12.12 1.30
N ARG A 11 -3.11 -12.81 2.38
CA ARG A 11 -3.19 -14.29 2.39
C ARG A 11 -4.25 -14.80 1.42
N VAL A 12 -5.42 -14.18 1.35
CA VAL A 12 -6.50 -14.58 0.43
C VAL A 12 -6.08 -14.36 -1.03
N VAL A 13 -5.56 -13.18 -1.38
CA VAL A 13 -5.13 -12.89 -2.76
C VAL A 13 -4.00 -13.83 -3.19
N LEU A 14 -3.02 -14.07 -2.32
CA LEU A 14 -1.89 -14.96 -2.62
C LEU A 14 -2.28 -16.44 -2.66
N SER A 15 -3.40 -16.83 -2.05
CA SER A 15 -3.90 -18.21 -2.12
C SER A 15 -4.74 -18.45 -3.38
N LEU A 16 -5.37 -17.41 -3.93
CA LEU A 16 -6.17 -17.48 -5.15
C LEU A 16 -5.34 -17.34 -6.43
N LEU A 17 -4.15 -16.75 -6.34
CA LEU A 17 -3.30 -16.45 -7.50
C LEU A 17 -2.04 -17.33 -7.53
N PRO A 18 -1.51 -17.65 -8.73
CA PRO A 18 -0.30 -18.44 -8.86
C PRO A 18 0.90 -17.74 -8.20
N LYS A 19 1.79 -18.53 -7.59
CA LYS A 19 3.00 -18.03 -6.90
C LYS A 19 3.84 -17.09 -7.76
N SER A 20 3.87 -17.28 -9.07
CA SER A 20 4.62 -16.38 -9.98
C SER A 20 4.12 -14.94 -9.96
N TRP A 21 2.84 -14.70 -9.62
CA TRP A 21 2.26 -13.35 -9.54
C TRP A 21 2.40 -12.73 -8.15
N SER A 22 2.66 -13.53 -7.11
CA SER A 22 2.81 -13.03 -5.73
C SER A 22 3.84 -11.91 -5.60
N SER A 23 4.99 -12.07 -6.27
CA SER A 23 6.06 -11.07 -6.29
C SER A 23 5.64 -9.79 -7.02
N SER A 24 4.96 -9.92 -8.15
CA SER A 24 4.44 -8.76 -8.91
C SER A 24 3.36 -8.01 -8.14
N ILE A 25 2.48 -8.73 -7.44
CA ILE A 25 1.42 -8.15 -6.59
C ILE A 25 2.03 -7.41 -5.41
N GLU A 26 3.01 -8.01 -4.72
CA GLU A 26 3.73 -7.37 -3.62
C GLU A 26 4.44 -6.10 -4.11
N ALA A 27 5.17 -6.18 -5.22
CA ALA A 27 5.87 -5.06 -5.82
C ALA A 27 4.91 -3.92 -6.18
N GLU A 28 3.84 -4.17 -6.93
CA GLU A 28 2.84 -3.14 -7.26
C GLU A 28 2.17 -2.60 -5.99
N SER A 29 1.74 -3.45 -5.06
CA SER A 29 1.07 -3.00 -3.84
C SER A 29 1.95 -2.11 -2.96
N ARG A 30 3.27 -2.28 -3.01
CA ARG A 30 4.24 -1.40 -2.32
C ARG A 30 4.37 -0.03 -2.98
N GLN A 31 4.17 0.06 -4.30
CA GLN A 31 4.19 1.32 -5.05
C GLN A 31 2.96 2.19 -4.77
N TRP A 32 1.88 1.59 -4.27
CA TRP A 32 0.73 2.36 -3.82
C TRP A 32 1.00 2.95 -2.45
N ILE A 33 1.18 4.26 -2.39
CA ILE A 33 1.44 5.01 -1.17
C ILE A 33 0.15 5.68 -0.72
N ALA A 34 -0.27 5.38 0.52
CA ALA A 34 -1.37 6.05 1.18
C ALA A 34 -0.83 7.22 1.99
N HIS A 35 -1.24 8.43 1.60
CA HIS A 35 -0.88 9.67 2.27
C HIS A 35 -2.01 10.09 3.22
N CYS A 36 -1.69 10.33 4.48
CA CYS A 36 -2.65 10.73 5.50
C CYS A 36 -3.06 12.20 5.32
N ASN A 37 -4.35 12.48 5.06
CA ASN A 37 -4.83 13.86 4.88
C ASN A 37 -5.14 14.58 6.21
N ASN A 38 -4.75 14.01 7.36
CA ASN A 38 -4.97 14.67 8.65
C ASN A 38 -3.99 15.83 8.86
N ASN A 39 -4.51 16.96 9.31
CA ASN A 39 -3.72 18.16 9.56
C ASN A 39 -2.73 17.91 10.70
N GLY A 40 -1.42 17.96 10.41
CA GLY A 40 -0.34 17.62 11.35
C GLY A 40 0.22 16.20 11.22
N CYS A 41 -0.22 15.40 10.25
CA CYS A 41 0.26 14.02 10.07
C CYS A 41 0.77 13.74 8.65
N ASP A 42 2.06 14.02 8.41
CA ASP A 42 2.76 13.78 7.14
C ASP A 42 3.19 12.31 6.92
N ARG A 43 2.40 11.34 7.38
CA ARG A 43 2.76 9.93 7.23
C ARG A 43 2.29 9.40 5.89
N SER A 44 3.25 9.04 5.06
CA SER A 44 3.06 8.15 3.91
C SER A 44 3.37 6.71 4.32
N ILE A 45 2.48 5.78 4.00
CA ILE A 45 2.68 4.34 4.21
C ILE A 45 2.22 3.58 2.97
N SER A 46 2.93 2.51 2.58
CA SER A 46 2.49 1.73 1.43
C SER A 46 1.24 0.91 1.76
N VAL A 47 0.42 0.65 0.75
CA VAL A 47 -0.77 -0.18 0.88
C VAL A 47 -0.39 -1.59 1.35
N TRP A 48 0.74 -2.12 0.88
CA TRP A 48 1.26 -3.41 1.33
C TRP A 48 1.59 -3.43 2.83
N GLU A 49 2.24 -2.40 3.35
CA GLU A 49 2.59 -2.26 4.78
C GLU A 49 1.34 -2.13 5.66
N MET A 50 0.29 -1.49 5.14
CA MET A 50 -1.04 -1.48 5.79
C MET A 50 -1.77 -2.83 5.71
N GLY A 51 -1.22 -3.82 5.02
CA GLY A 51 -1.85 -5.11 4.82
C GLY A 51 -2.93 -5.14 3.73
N GLY A 52 -2.99 -4.09 2.91
CA GLY A 52 -3.80 -4.05 1.70
C GLY A 52 -3.08 -4.70 0.51
N VAL A 53 -3.85 -4.98 -0.53
CA VAL A 53 -3.33 -5.46 -1.82
C VAL A 53 -3.92 -4.62 -2.92
N ARG A 54 -3.07 -4.19 -3.86
CA ARG A 54 -3.47 -3.40 -5.00
C ARG A 54 -2.60 -3.76 -6.20
N TRP A 55 -3.21 -4.45 -7.16
CA TRP A 55 -2.54 -5.02 -8.34
C TRP A 55 -3.33 -4.66 -9.59
N LYS A 56 -2.67 -4.15 -10.62
CA LYS A 56 -3.31 -3.69 -11.87
C LYS A 56 -4.45 -2.68 -11.66
N ALA A 57 -4.45 -1.97 -10.54
CA ALA A 57 -5.42 -0.91 -10.28
C ALA A 57 -4.97 0.38 -10.99
N ALA A 58 -5.91 1.25 -11.30
CA ALA A 58 -5.64 2.59 -11.83
C ALA A 58 -6.37 3.65 -11.01
N GLY A 59 -5.97 4.91 -11.19
CA GLY A 59 -6.57 6.07 -10.53
C GLY A 59 -6.05 6.33 -9.11
N ASN A 60 -6.57 7.37 -8.49
CA ASN A 60 -6.12 7.89 -7.18
C ASN A 60 -7.28 7.88 -6.17
N PRO A 61 -7.78 6.70 -5.75
CA PRO A 61 -8.88 6.67 -4.80
C PRO A 61 -8.43 7.14 -3.43
N SER A 62 -9.36 7.74 -2.70
CA SER A 62 -9.20 8.01 -1.28
C SER A 62 -9.84 6.89 -0.49
N VAL A 63 -9.17 6.40 0.56
CA VAL A 63 -9.71 5.38 1.47
C VAL A 63 -9.74 5.91 2.89
N LYS A 64 -10.76 5.55 3.65
CA LYS A 64 -10.85 5.92 5.06
C LYS A 64 -10.27 4.80 5.92
N VAL A 65 -9.07 5.00 6.44
CA VAL A 65 -8.35 4.00 7.25
C VAL A 65 -7.76 4.64 8.50
N LEU A 66 -7.48 3.82 9.51
CA LEU A 66 -6.80 4.25 10.73
C LEU A 66 -5.34 4.56 10.41
N CYS A 67 -4.91 5.80 10.64
CA CYS A 67 -3.51 6.15 10.54
C CYS A 67 -2.74 5.63 11.77
N PRO A 68 -1.64 4.86 11.63
CA PRO A 68 -0.87 4.37 12.76
C PRO A 68 -0.17 5.48 13.55
N LYS A 69 0.12 6.64 12.92
CA LYS A 69 0.80 7.77 13.56
C LYS A 69 -0.15 8.63 14.38
N CYS A 70 -1.21 9.16 13.77
CA CYS A 70 -2.16 10.01 14.48
C CYS A 70 -3.25 9.21 15.23
N ARG A 71 -3.35 7.90 15.02
CA ARG A 71 -4.37 7.01 15.59
C ARG A 71 -5.81 7.50 15.36
N GLN A 72 -6.02 8.24 14.27
CA GLN A 72 -7.33 8.70 13.83
C GLN A 72 -7.72 8.07 12.51
N VAL A 73 -9.02 7.78 12.37
CA VAL A 73 -9.60 7.25 11.15
C VAL A 73 -9.87 8.43 10.21
N THR A 74 -8.96 8.63 9.26
CA THR A 74 -9.00 9.74 8.32
C THR A 74 -8.97 9.25 6.88
N TRP A 75 -9.27 10.15 5.96
CA TRP A 75 -9.08 9.92 4.54
C TRP A 75 -7.60 9.89 4.22
N HIS A 76 -7.20 8.85 3.51
CA HIS A 76 -5.87 8.69 2.97
C HIS A 76 -5.97 8.69 1.45
N THR A 77 -5.20 9.54 0.80
CA THR A 77 -5.11 9.60 -0.65
C THR A 77 -4.14 8.52 -1.11
N LEU A 78 -4.60 7.57 -1.93
CA LEU A 78 -3.70 6.59 -2.54
C LEU A 78 -3.12 7.17 -3.81
N ILE A 79 -1.81 7.32 -3.82
CA ILE A 79 -1.05 7.74 -4.97
C ILE A 79 -0.23 6.54 -5.42
N HIS A 80 -0.32 6.20 -6.70
CA HIS A 80 0.59 5.24 -7.28
C HIS A 80 1.92 5.95 -7.50
N GLU A 81 2.91 5.64 -6.67
CA GLU A 81 4.29 6.01 -6.88
C GLU A 81 4.83 5.12 -8.00
N LYS A 82 4.35 5.38 -9.22
CA LYS A 82 4.98 4.91 -10.44
C LYS A 82 6.39 5.46 -10.33
N GLN A 83 7.37 4.60 -10.06
CA GLN A 83 8.77 5.01 -9.93
C GLN A 83 9.06 6.00 -11.05
N ASN A 84 9.18 7.28 -10.70
CA ASN A 84 9.87 8.22 -11.55
C ASN A 84 11.23 7.56 -11.70
N GLY A 85 11.53 7.10 -12.92
CA GLY A 85 12.82 6.52 -13.22
C GLY A 85 13.86 7.51 -12.71
N VAL A 86 14.58 7.12 -11.67
CA VAL A 86 15.94 7.60 -11.51
C VAL A 86 16.62 7.06 -12.75
N GLY A 87 16.66 7.90 -13.78
CA GLY A 87 17.48 7.67 -14.95
C GLY A 87 18.86 7.34 -14.44
N GLY A 88 19.38 6.19 -14.87
CA GLY A 88 20.80 5.96 -14.80
C GLY A 88 21.50 7.08 -15.55
N GLN A 89 22.50 7.67 -14.92
CA GLN A 89 23.90 7.65 -15.33
C GLN A 89 24.68 8.63 -14.46
#